data_AF-A0A7Y6I7J7-F1
#
_entry.id   AF-A0A7Y6I7J7-F1
#
_cell.length_a   1.000
_cell.length_b   1.000
_cell.length_c   1.000
_cell.angle_alpha   90.00
_cell.angle_beta   90.00
_cell.angle_gamma   90.00
#
_symmetry.space_group_name_H-M   'P 1'
#
loop_
_entity.id
_entity.type
_entity.pdbx_description
1 polymer ?
#
loop_
_entity_poly.entity_id
_entity_poly.type
_entity_poly.pdbx_seq_one_letter_code
_entity_poly.pdbx_strand_id
1 'polypeptide(L)'
;MRGKLLITVAALSLSGCGVVPGLLPRPAGAPTPTPVASPATSSSSSPDATPSPTRSALSAPQARQAMREWVDAYNATLKQRRWWRQNARIEALFTDAALHEGVLERNHETFGWKPGHKPITLTGAPAVYLPRPERQPRIGDWFIAQATYRDTKGHARPHVLAFFRSPGQSFKLAVATPIHWGQRMPEPRLDADGYITDMDDAMAGAVAKEYQNFWNNKKKEGASGYRLARNSYSRKAFPAVNKGMYVAFAGHGSIFGFRTADGGSFFLFALVNAPKSVNQVLSEALLVPKGSTTIQELGGNWFS
;
A
#
# COMPACT_ATOMS: atom_id res chain seq x y z
N MET A 1 -16.85 25.51 -49.65
CA MET A 1 -17.72 26.10 -48.61
C MET A 1 -17.15 25.75 -47.24
N ARG A 2 -16.84 26.77 -46.43
CA ARG A 2 -16.27 26.66 -45.08
C ARG A 2 -17.42 26.49 -44.08
N GLY A 3 -17.49 25.36 -43.39
CA GLY A 3 -18.42 25.13 -42.28
C GLY A 3 -17.68 25.17 -40.94
N LYS A 4 -17.73 26.32 -40.26
CA LYS A 4 -17.36 26.44 -38.84
C LYS A 4 -18.44 25.71 -38.02
N LEU A 5 -18.06 24.87 -37.06
CA LEU A 5 -18.96 24.54 -35.95
C LEU A 5 -18.25 24.80 -34.62
N LEU A 6 -18.95 25.59 -33.81
CA LEU A 6 -18.53 26.19 -32.56
C LEU A 6 -18.37 25.17 -31.44
N ILE A 7 -17.36 25.44 -30.61
CA ILE A 7 -17.19 24.90 -29.26
C ILE A 7 -18.22 25.60 -28.36
N THR A 8 -19.12 24.84 -27.74
CA THR A 8 -20.02 25.35 -26.70
C THR A 8 -19.56 24.78 -25.36
N VAL A 9 -18.99 25.66 -24.52
CA VAL A 9 -18.67 25.39 -23.11
C VAL A 9 -19.95 25.63 -22.32
N ALA A 10 -20.53 24.57 -21.74
CA ALA A 10 -21.62 24.69 -20.77
C ALA A 10 -21.03 24.65 -19.35
N ALA A 11 -20.91 25.83 -18.75
CA ALA A 11 -20.73 26.00 -17.32
C ALA A 11 -22.08 25.75 -16.64
N LEU A 12 -22.15 24.77 -15.74
CA LEU A 12 -23.26 24.61 -14.81
C LEU A 12 -22.70 24.65 -13.38
N SER A 13 -22.72 25.86 -12.84
CA SER A 13 -22.73 26.15 -11.42
C SER A 13 -24.10 25.79 -10.84
N LEU A 14 -24.15 24.86 -9.88
CA LEU A 14 -25.24 24.81 -8.93
C LEU A 14 -24.70 24.61 -7.52
N SER A 15 -24.85 25.68 -6.75
CA SER A 15 -24.73 25.79 -5.31
C SER A 15 -25.73 24.87 -4.60
N GLY A 16 -25.30 24.25 -3.51
CA GLY A 16 -26.17 23.51 -2.60
C GLY A 16 -25.52 23.37 -1.23
N CYS A 17 -25.85 24.30 -0.34
CA CYS A 17 -25.47 24.30 1.07
C CYS A 17 -26.11 23.10 1.79
N GLY A 18 -25.30 22.35 2.53
CA GLY A 18 -25.76 21.33 3.48
C GLY A 18 -24.78 21.29 4.66
N VAL A 19 -25.16 21.95 5.75
CA VAL A 19 -24.43 21.99 7.03
C VAL A 19 -24.97 20.85 7.91
N VAL A 20 -24.10 19.96 8.38
CA VAL A 20 -24.30 19.19 9.64
C VAL A 20 -22.91 18.93 10.28
N PRO A 21 -22.75 19.04 11.61
CA PRO A 21 -21.49 19.42 12.26
C PRO A 21 -20.69 18.25 12.85
N GLY A 22 -19.44 18.56 13.21
CA GLY A 22 -18.77 17.96 14.37
C GLY A 22 -17.68 16.93 14.07
N LEU A 23 -16.42 17.37 14.10
CA LEU A 23 -15.35 16.68 14.84
C LEU A 23 -14.14 17.61 15.01
N LEU A 24 -13.73 17.71 16.27
CA LEU A 24 -12.76 18.60 16.90
C LEU A 24 -11.29 18.35 16.45
N PRO A 25 -10.34 19.24 16.82
CA PRO A 25 -9.33 19.77 15.92
C PRO A 25 -7.91 19.20 16.09
N ARG A 26 -7.10 19.52 15.07
CA ARG A 26 -5.63 19.47 14.98
C ARG A 26 -4.94 20.34 16.05
N PRO A 27 -3.84 19.91 16.68
CA PRO A 27 -3.01 20.79 17.50
C PRO A 27 -1.92 21.46 16.66
N ALA A 28 -1.69 22.75 16.90
CA ALA A 28 -0.47 23.45 16.50
C ALA A 28 -0.15 24.54 17.54
N GLY A 29 1.12 24.60 17.94
CA GLY A 29 1.76 25.81 18.47
C GLY A 29 2.02 25.83 19.98
N ALA A 30 3.26 25.55 20.36
CA ALA A 30 3.91 26.15 21.53
C ALA A 30 4.36 27.59 21.19
N PRO A 31 4.54 28.49 22.18
CA PRO A 31 5.84 28.58 22.87
C PRO A 31 5.80 28.85 24.40
N THR A 32 6.98 28.64 24.99
CA THR A 32 7.54 28.62 26.38
C THR A 32 7.50 29.96 27.18
N PRO A 33 8.11 30.11 28.40
CA PRO A 33 8.16 29.36 29.70
C PRO A 33 7.55 30.21 30.88
N THR A 34 7.36 29.76 32.12
CA THR A 34 8.32 29.63 33.27
C THR A 34 7.50 29.34 34.58
N PRO A 35 8.10 29.14 35.79
CA PRO A 35 8.03 27.92 36.59
C PRO A 35 7.09 27.99 37.83
N VAL A 36 6.96 26.88 38.59
CA VAL A 36 7.03 26.82 40.09
C VAL A 36 6.58 25.44 40.63
N ALA A 37 7.44 24.88 41.50
CA ALA A 37 7.28 23.96 42.64
C ALA A 37 6.56 22.59 42.55
N SER A 38 7.36 21.53 42.82
CA SER A 38 7.00 20.26 43.49
C SER A 38 6.53 20.50 44.95
N PRO A 39 5.83 19.58 45.68
CA PRO A 39 6.15 18.13 45.78
C PRO A 39 5.01 17.12 46.08
N ALA A 40 5.42 15.84 46.15
CA ALA A 40 4.97 14.74 47.04
C ALA A 40 4.08 13.59 46.49
N THR A 41 4.73 12.42 46.40
CA THR A 41 4.31 11.04 46.78
C THR A 41 2.84 10.63 46.81
N SER A 42 2.51 9.57 46.06
CA SER A 42 1.58 8.51 46.50
C SER A 42 1.86 7.20 45.74
N SER A 43 2.32 6.21 46.47
CA SER A 43 2.45 4.80 46.09
C SER A 43 1.07 4.14 45.97
N SER A 44 0.76 3.57 44.81
CA SER A 44 -0.43 2.74 44.59
C SER A 44 -0.01 1.42 43.95
N SER A 45 -0.24 0.34 44.69
CA SER A 45 -0.09 -1.05 44.29
C SER A 45 -1.06 -1.39 43.15
N SER A 46 -0.52 -1.79 42.00
CA SER A 46 -1.31 -2.30 40.86
C SER A 46 -1.76 -3.74 41.13
N PRO A 47 -3.04 -4.09 40.90
CA PRO A 47 -3.49 -5.47 40.94
C PRO A 47 -3.03 -6.22 39.68
N ASP A 48 -2.80 -7.52 39.85
CA ASP A 48 -2.43 -8.52 38.86
C ASP A 48 -3.12 -8.32 37.50
N ALA A 49 -2.30 -8.21 36.45
CA ALA A 49 -2.78 -8.25 35.08
C ALA A 49 -3.12 -9.70 34.71
N THR A 50 -4.41 -10.01 34.64
CA THR A 50 -4.93 -11.21 33.99
C THR A 50 -4.27 -11.40 32.62
N PRO A 51 -3.64 -12.55 32.31
CA PRO A 51 -3.03 -12.77 31.02
C PRO A 51 -4.11 -12.70 29.93
N SER A 52 -4.04 -11.65 29.11
CA SER A 52 -4.87 -11.56 27.91
C SER A 52 -4.60 -12.79 27.04
N PRO A 53 -5.63 -13.38 26.40
CA PRO A 53 -5.44 -14.56 25.56
C PRO A 53 -4.39 -14.24 24.51
N THR A 54 -3.26 -14.94 24.58
CA THR A 54 -2.16 -14.79 23.62
C THR A 54 -2.73 -15.11 22.25
N ARG A 55 -2.82 -14.08 21.40
CA ARG A 55 -3.24 -14.22 20.01
C ARG A 55 -2.46 -15.37 19.38
N SER A 56 -3.17 -16.35 18.80
CA SER A 56 -2.49 -17.46 18.11
C SER A 56 -1.60 -16.91 17.02
N ALA A 57 -0.31 -17.21 17.12
CA ALA A 57 0.73 -16.74 16.22
C ALA A 57 0.44 -17.19 14.78
N LEU A 58 0.55 -16.27 13.83
CA LEU A 58 0.51 -16.62 12.41
C LEU A 58 1.76 -17.42 12.04
N SER A 59 1.58 -18.64 11.54
CA SER A 59 2.66 -19.47 11.02
C SER A 59 2.82 -19.36 9.49
N ALA A 60 4.02 -19.68 8.97
CA ALA A 60 4.28 -19.67 7.53
C ALA A 60 3.36 -20.61 6.72
N PRO A 61 3.05 -21.85 7.17
CA PRO A 61 2.07 -22.70 6.49
C PRO A 61 0.67 -22.07 6.44
N GLN A 62 0.21 -21.45 7.53
CA GLN A 62 -1.09 -20.77 7.57
C GLN A 62 -1.11 -19.57 6.61
N ALA A 63 -0.04 -18.78 6.54
CA ALA A 63 0.06 -17.66 5.61
C ALA A 63 0.09 -18.13 4.14
N ARG A 64 0.80 -19.22 3.83
CA ARG A 64 0.77 -19.86 2.49
C ARG A 64 -0.62 -20.37 2.13
N GLN A 65 -1.34 -20.93 3.09
CA GLN A 65 -2.71 -21.40 2.90
C GLN A 65 -3.66 -20.22 2.66
N ALA A 66 -3.58 -19.18 3.48
CA ALA A 66 -4.39 -17.97 3.35
C ALA A 66 -4.20 -17.28 1.99
N MET A 67 -2.97 -17.23 1.47
CA MET A 67 -2.73 -16.69 0.13
C MET A 67 -3.43 -17.53 -0.95
N ARG A 68 -3.38 -18.86 -0.87
CA ARG A 68 -4.02 -19.75 -1.85
C ARG A 68 -5.54 -19.61 -1.81
N GLU A 69 -6.12 -19.60 -0.62
CA GLU A 69 -7.55 -19.35 -0.41
C GLU A 69 -7.99 -17.99 -0.96
N TRP A 70 -7.18 -16.95 -0.77
CA TRP A 70 -7.44 -15.65 -1.36
C TRP A 70 -7.39 -15.68 -2.89
N VAL A 71 -6.42 -16.36 -3.50
CA VAL A 71 -6.34 -16.51 -4.97
C VAL A 71 -7.57 -17.24 -5.52
N ASP A 72 -8.01 -18.30 -4.85
CA ASP A 72 -9.20 -19.06 -5.24
C ASP A 72 -10.47 -18.19 -5.12
N ALA A 73 -10.62 -17.45 -4.03
CA ALA A 73 -11.72 -16.51 -3.82
C ALA A 73 -11.72 -15.37 -4.84
N TYR A 74 -10.55 -14.81 -5.15
CA TYR A 74 -10.37 -13.78 -6.18
C TYR A 74 -10.80 -14.31 -7.55
N ASN A 75 -10.26 -15.45 -7.97
CA ASN A 75 -10.58 -16.09 -9.25
C ASN A 75 -12.07 -16.47 -9.36
N ALA A 76 -12.67 -16.94 -8.27
CA ALA A 76 -14.11 -17.22 -8.22
C ALA A 76 -14.94 -15.94 -8.35
N THR A 77 -14.52 -14.85 -7.70
CA THR A 77 -15.20 -13.54 -7.76
C THR A 77 -15.17 -12.95 -9.16
N LEU A 78 -14.05 -13.07 -9.89
CA LEU A 78 -13.93 -12.59 -11.27
C LEU A 78 -14.94 -13.23 -12.24
N LYS A 79 -15.37 -14.47 -11.97
CA LYS A 79 -16.38 -15.17 -12.79
C LYS A 79 -17.79 -14.60 -12.60
N GLN A 80 -18.03 -13.84 -11.54
CA GLN A 80 -19.34 -13.31 -11.22
C GLN A 80 -19.58 -12.00 -12.00
N ARG A 81 -20.76 -11.91 -12.64
CA ARG A 81 -21.13 -10.72 -13.41
C ARG A 81 -21.09 -9.47 -12.52
N ARG A 82 -20.41 -8.42 -12.98
CA ARG A 82 -20.36 -7.09 -12.33
C ARG A 82 -19.98 -7.15 -10.84
N TRP A 83 -19.08 -8.05 -10.46
CA TRP A 83 -18.65 -8.22 -9.06
C TRP A 83 -18.16 -6.92 -8.41
N TRP A 84 -17.54 -6.03 -9.21
CA TRP A 84 -17.06 -4.70 -8.82
C TRP A 84 -18.16 -3.71 -8.41
N ARG A 85 -19.44 -4.00 -8.68
CA ARG A 85 -20.56 -3.18 -8.21
C ARG A 85 -20.96 -3.50 -6.77
N GLN A 86 -20.45 -4.58 -6.18
CA GLN A 86 -20.80 -5.01 -4.84
C GLN A 86 -19.64 -4.74 -3.88
N ASN A 87 -19.77 -3.69 -3.05
CA ASN A 87 -18.72 -3.32 -2.09
C ASN A 87 -18.35 -4.50 -1.17
N ALA A 88 -19.32 -5.29 -0.73
CA ALA A 88 -19.06 -6.48 0.09
C ALA A 88 -18.09 -7.49 -0.57
N ARG A 89 -18.13 -7.65 -1.90
CA ARG A 89 -17.19 -8.53 -2.62
C ARG A 89 -15.80 -7.92 -2.72
N ILE A 90 -15.72 -6.61 -2.93
CA ILE A 90 -14.45 -5.88 -2.94
C ILE A 90 -13.81 -5.95 -1.55
N GLU A 91 -14.56 -5.61 -0.51
CA GLU A 91 -14.12 -5.60 0.89
C GLU A 91 -13.83 -7.00 1.45
N ALA A 92 -14.34 -8.06 0.83
CA ALA A 92 -13.97 -9.43 1.17
C ALA A 92 -12.57 -9.81 0.65
N LEU A 93 -12.12 -9.22 -0.45
CA LEU A 93 -10.85 -9.55 -1.11
C LEU A 93 -9.75 -8.55 -0.79
N PHE A 94 -10.10 -7.28 -0.65
CA PHE A 94 -9.14 -6.19 -0.62
C PHE A 94 -9.30 -5.37 0.66
N THR A 95 -8.19 -4.79 1.09
CA THR A 95 -8.14 -3.79 2.14
C THR A 95 -7.14 -2.70 1.77
N ASP A 96 -7.17 -1.62 2.53
CA ASP A 96 -6.20 -0.53 2.43
C ASP A 96 -6.06 -0.04 0.98
N ALA A 97 -4.83 0.13 0.49
CA ALA A 97 -4.56 0.58 -0.85
C ALA A 97 -5.16 -0.33 -1.93
N ALA A 98 -5.19 -1.66 -1.77
CA ALA A 98 -5.68 -2.58 -2.79
C ALA A 98 -7.20 -2.51 -3.04
N LEU A 99 -7.98 -1.77 -2.24
CA LEU A 99 -9.40 -1.51 -2.53
C LEU A 99 -9.61 -0.90 -3.92
N HIS A 100 -8.60 -0.21 -4.46
CA HIS A 100 -8.64 0.36 -5.80
C HIS A 100 -8.88 -0.69 -6.90
N GLU A 101 -8.45 -1.93 -6.69
CA GLU A 101 -8.57 -3.00 -7.68
C GLU A 101 -10.04 -3.22 -8.09
N GLY A 102 -10.97 -3.10 -7.14
CA GLY A 102 -12.42 -3.17 -7.41
C GLY A 102 -13.03 -1.86 -7.93
N VAL A 103 -12.48 -0.71 -7.54
CA VAL A 103 -12.96 0.61 -8.00
C VAL A 103 -12.63 0.85 -9.46
N LEU A 104 -11.45 0.43 -9.92
CA LEU A 104 -11.02 0.58 -11.31
C LEU A 104 -11.95 -0.16 -12.27
N GLU A 105 -12.42 -1.35 -11.91
CA GLU A 105 -13.35 -2.09 -12.78
C GLU A 105 -14.69 -1.39 -12.93
N ARG A 106 -15.14 -0.72 -11.85
CA ARG A 106 -16.32 0.15 -11.90
C ARG A 106 -16.08 1.37 -12.79
N ASN A 107 -14.89 1.96 -12.73
CA ASN A 107 -14.52 3.10 -13.56
C ASN A 107 -14.40 2.71 -15.04
N HIS A 108 -13.76 1.58 -15.38
CA HIS A 108 -13.68 1.06 -16.75
C HIS A 108 -15.07 0.92 -17.37
N GLU A 109 -16.03 0.30 -16.68
CA GLU A 109 -17.41 0.21 -17.17
C GLU A 109 -18.04 1.59 -17.38
N THR A 110 -17.81 2.53 -16.45
CA THR A 110 -18.34 3.91 -16.54
C THR A 110 -17.79 4.66 -17.75
N PHE A 111 -16.52 4.44 -18.10
CA PHE A 111 -15.87 5.05 -19.26
C PHE A 111 -15.99 4.23 -20.56
N GLY A 112 -16.83 3.19 -20.57
CA GLY A 112 -17.09 2.36 -21.74
C GLY A 112 -15.95 1.40 -22.11
N TRP A 113 -14.99 1.18 -21.21
CA TRP A 113 -13.91 0.21 -21.36
C TRP A 113 -14.32 -1.15 -20.80
N LYS A 114 -13.74 -2.22 -21.35
CA LYS A 114 -13.97 -3.57 -20.82
C LYS A 114 -13.24 -3.73 -19.48
N PRO A 115 -13.90 -4.26 -18.44
CA PRO A 115 -13.24 -4.70 -17.22
C PRO A 115 -12.07 -5.63 -17.53
N GLY A 116 -10.95 -5.45 -16.83
CA GLY A 116 -9.61 -5.87 -17.27
C GLY A 116 -8.93 -6.92 -16.41
N HIS A 117 -9.44 -7.23 -15.22
CA HIS A 117 -8.79 -8.18 -14.32
C HIS A 117 -8.82 -9.61 -14.85
N LYS A 118 -7.66 -10.24 -14.82
CA LYS A 118 -7.47 -11.62 -15.25
C LYS A 118 -7.29 -12.53 -14.04
N PRO A 119 -7.75 -13.79 -14.13
CA PRO A 119 -7.47 -14.78 -13.11
C PRO A 119 -5.97 -14.92 -12.83
N ILE A 120 -5.62 -15.08 -11.57
CA ILE A 120 -4.26 -15.38 -11.13
C ILE A 120 -4.04 -16.88 -11.27
N THR A 121 -3.04 -17.25 -12.07
CA THR A 121 -2.54 -18.63 -12.14
C THR A 121 -1.17 -18.67 -11.48
N LEU A 122 -1.13 -19.16 -10.25
CA LEU A 122 0.13 -19.33 -9.51
C LEU A 122 1.02 -20.36 -10.21
N THR A 123 2.32 -20.06 -10.25
CA THR A 123 3.36 -20.96 -10.73
C THR A 123 4.32 -21.24 -9.59
N GLY A 124 4.48 -22.52 -9.25
CA GLY A 124 5.26 -22.96 -8.09
C GLY A 124 4.61 -22.63 -6.74
N ALA A 125 5.35 -22.91 -5.67
CA ALA A 125 4.94 -22.58 -4.31
C ALA A 125 5.36 -21.14 -3.95
N PRO A 126 4.45 -20.30 -3.42
CA PRO A 126 4.82 -18.97 -2.95
C PRO A 126 5.81 -19.03 -1.79
N ALA A 127 6.81 -18.13 -1.80
CA ALA A 127 7.61 -17.84 -0.62
C ALA A 127 6.84 -16.85 0.26
N VAL A 128 6.86 -17.03 1.57
CA VAL A 128 6.10 -16.20 2.52
C VAL A 128 7.02 -15.75 3.64
N TYR A 129 6.93 -14.47 3.95
CA TYR A 129 7.75 -13.74 4.90
C TYR A 129 6.85 -13.09 5.94
N LEU A 130 7.08 -13.42 7.20
CA LEU A 130 6.21 -13.05 8.32
C LEU A 130 7.05 -12.47 9.46
N PRO A 131 6.67 -11.33 10.04
CA PRO A 131 7.22 -10.84 11.29
C PRO A 131 6.94 -11.80 12.43
N ARG A 132 7.72 -11.68 13.51
CA ARG A 132 7.40 -12.37 14.77
C ARG A 132 6.04 -11.93 15.31
N PRO A 133 5.31 -12.82 16.01
CA PRO A 133 3.99 -12.51 16.57
C PRO A 133 3.96 -11.26 17.45
N GLU A 134 4.99 -11.05 18.28
CA GLU A 134 5.13 -9.89 19.15
C GLU A 134 5.47 -8.58 18.40
N ARG A 135 5.89 -8.68 17.14
CA ARG A 135 6.13 -7.54 16.24
C ARG A 135 4.92 -7.23 15.36
N GLN A 136 3.91 -8.10 15.33
CA GLN A 136 2.66 -7.81 14.64
C GLN A 136 1.93 -6.66 15.34
N PRO A 137 1.32 -5.73 14.59
CA PRO A 137 0.55 -4.65 15.19
C PRO A 137 -0.69 -5.22 15.91
N ARG A 138 -1.11 -4.58 17.01
CA ARG A 138 -2.30 -5.03 17.76
C ARG A 138 -3.58 -5.08 16.92
N ILE A 139 -3.63 -4.27 15.85
CA ILE A 139 -4.79 -4.15 14.95
C ILE A 139 -4.91 -5.28 13.94
N GLY A 140 -3.92 -6.16 13.80
CA GLY A 140 -3.95 -7.19 12.77
C GLY A 140 -2.66 -7.97 12.57
N ASP A 141 -2.74 -9.01 11.74
CA ASP A 141 -1.54 -9.75 11.30
C ASP A 141 -1.29 -9.39 9.86
N TRP A 142 -0.03 -9.34 9.47
CA TRP A 142 0.37 -9.24 8.08
C TRP A 142 1.50 -10.18 7.71
N PHE A 143 1.59 -10.46 6.41
CA PHE A 143 2.72 -11.16 5.82
C PHE A 143 2.95 -10.66 4.39
N ILE A 144 4.17 -10.85 3.90
CA ILE A 144 4.52 -10.64 2.48
C ILE A 144 4.63 -12.01 1.81
N ALA A 145 4.07 -12.14 0.62
CA ALA A 145 4.26 -13.29 -0.25
C ALA A 145 4.96 -12.87 -1.54
N GLN A 146 5.96 -13.65 -1.94
CA GLN A 146 6.51 -13.63 -3.28
C GLN A 146 5.89 -14.76 -4.08
N ALA A 147 5.24 -14.42 -5.18
CA ALA A 147 4.60 -15.38 -6.05
C ALA A 147 4.85 -15.04 -7.51
N THR A 148 4.79 -16.07 -8.36
CA THR A 148 4.88 -15.88 -9.81
C THR A 148 3.55 -16.24 -10.42
N TYR A 149 2.98 -15.33 -11.21
CA TYR A 149 1.79 -15.61 -12.00
C TYR A 149 1.92 -15.07 -13.42
N ARG A 150 1.13 -15.63 -14.34
CA ARG A 150 1.15 -15.23 -15.76
C ARG A 150 0.52 -13.86 -15.96
N ASP A 151 1.22 -12.98 -16.68
CA ASP A 151 0.70 -11.68 -17.08
C ASP A 151 -0.38 -11.81 -18.17
N THR A 152 -0.93 -10.67 -18.61
CA THR A 152 -1.98 -10.64 -19.63
C THR A 152 -1.55 -11.19 -21.00
N LYS A 153 -0.24 -11.30 -21.25
CA LYS A 153 0.39 -11.87 -22.44
C LYS A 153 0.86 -13.32 -22.23
N GLY A 154 0.64 -13.88 -21.04
CA GLY A 154 0.99 -15.25 -20.69
C GLY A 154 2.40 -15.43 -20.11
N HIS A 155 3.19 -14.37 -19.94
CA HIS A 155 4.55 -14.47 -19.38
C HIS A 155 4.50 -14.63 -17.87
N ALA A 156 5.28 -15.57 -17.34
CA ALA A 156 5.45 -15.71 -15.90
C ALA A 156 6.18 -14.48 -15.35
N ARG A 157 5.55 -13.76 -14.41
CA ARG A 157 6.11 -12.56 -13.80
C ARG A 157 6.11 -12.67 -12.27
N PRO A 158 7.25 -12.41 -11.60
CA PRO A 158 7.29 -12.32 -10.15
C PRO A 158 6.50 -11.12 -9.65
N HIS A 159 5.75 -11.33 -8.58
CA HIS A 159 4.98 -10.32 -7.87
C HIS A 159 5.27 -10.43 -6.38
N VAL A 160 5.16 -9.28 -5.72
CA VAL A 160 5.22 -9.19 -4.26
C VAL A 160 3.88 -8.67 -3.79
N LEU A 161 3.29 -9.41 -2.84
CA LEU A 161 1.96 -9.16 -2.31
C LEU A 161 2.05 -9.03 -0.79
N ALA A 162 1.42 -8.01 -0.22
CA ALA A 162 1.20 -7.90 1.21
C ALA A 162 -0.26 -8.25 1.52
N PHE A 163 -0.43 -9.08 2.55
CA PHE A 163 -1.73 -9.46 3.08
C PHE A 163 -1.88 -8.94 4.49
N PHE A 164 -3.09 -8.52 4.84
CA PHE A 164 -3.44 -8.08 6.18
C PHE A 164 -4.77 -8.69 6.61
N ARG A 165 -4.90 -9.02 7.90
CA ARG A 165 -6.18 -9.32 8.54
C ARG A 165 -6.31 -8.57 9.86
N SER A 166 -7.49 -8.04 10.13
CA SER A 166 -7.88 -7.67 11.49
C SER A 166 -8.19 -8.92 12.33
N PRO A 167 -8.17 -8.83 13.67
CA PRO A 167 -8.56 -9.93 14.55
C PRO A 167 -9.94 -10.50 14.17
N GLY A 168 -10.02 -11.84 14.07
CA GLY A 168 -11.25 -12.55 13.70
C GLY A 168 -11.66 -12.45 12.23
N GLN A 169 -10.85 -11.82 11.37
CA GLN A 169 -11.13 -11.68 9.94
C GLN A 169 -10.23 -12.57 9.08
N SER A 170 -10.69 -12.85 7.85
CA SER A 170 -9.86 -13.49 6.82
C SER A 170 -8.79 -12.53 6.29
N PHE A 171 -7.70 -13.08 5.75
CA PHE A 171 -6.68 -12.28 5.08
C PHE A 171 -7.21 -11.67 3.79
N LYS A 172 -6.87 -10.39 3.61
CA LYS A 172 -7.21 -9.60 2.42
C LYS A 172 -5.92 -9.07 1.81
N LEU A 173 -5.90 -8.89 0.50
CA LEU A 173 -4.79 -8.24 -0.16
C LEU A 173 -4.77 -6.77 0.25
N ALA A 174 -3.62 -6.28 0.73
CA ALA A 174 -3.41 -4.89 1.11
C ALA A 174 -2.66 -4.11 0.02
N VAL A 175 -1.66 -4.74 -0.59
CA VAL A 175 -0.85 -4.18 -1.68
C VAL A 175 -0.34 -5.31 -2.56
N ALA A 176 -0.32 -5.12 -3.89
CA ALA A 176 0.38 -5.99 -4.82
C ALA A 176 1.16 -5.18 -5.84
N THR A 177 2.34 -5.64 -6.21
CA THR A 177 3.13 -5.03 -7.28
C THR A 177 3.90 -6.09 -8.06
N PRO A 178 3.94 -6.01 -9.39
CA PRO A 178 4.84 -6.81 -10.18
C PRO A 178 6.27 -6.30 -10.06
N ILE A 179 7.23 -7.22 -10.00
CA ILE A 179 8.64 -6.86 -10.11
C ILE A 179 8.96 -6.43 -11.56
N HIS A 180 9.81 -5.42 -11.69
CA HIS A 180 10.31 -4.93 -12.98
C HIS A 180 11.19 -5.98 -13.65
N TRP A 181 11.20 -6.02 -14.97
CA TRP A 181 12.05 -6.94 -15.72
C TRP A 181 13.52 -6.74 -15.36
N GLY A 182 14.23 -7.84 -15.09
CA GLY A 182 15.63 -7.84 -14.66
C GLY A 182 15.84 -7.48 -13.18
N GLN A 183 14.79 -7.13 -12.44
CA GLN A 183 14.85 -6.95 -10.99
C GLN A 183 14.43 -8.24 -10.27
N ARG A 184 14.77 -8.32 -8.98
CA ARG A 184 14.38 -9.40 -8.08
C ARG A 184 14.00 -8.84 -6.72
N MET A 185 13.13 -9.56 -6.02
CA MET A 185 12.90 -9.29 -4.61
C MET A 185 14.21 -9.53 -3.83
N PRO A 186 14.61 -8.63 -2.92
CA PRO A 186 15.82 -8.81 -2.14
C PRO A 186 15.62 -9.93 -1.12
N GLU A 187 16.69 -10.63 -0.79
CA GLU A 187 16.65 -11.66 0.23
C GLU A 187 16.42 -11.01 1.61
N PRO A 188 15.41 -11.47 2.38
CA PRO A 188 15.17 -10.95 3.71
C PRO A 188 16.24 -11.44 4.68
N ARG A 189 16.56 -10.60 5.67
CA ARG A 189 17.26 -11.04 6.87
C ARG A 189 16.27 -11.79 7.75
N LEU A 190 16.47 -13.09 7.85
CA LEU A 190 15.71 -13.96 8.74
C LEU A 190 16.42 -14.10 10.08
N ASP A 191 15.65 -14.26 11.15
CA ASP A 191 16.17 -14.70 12.43
C ASP A 191 16.25 -16.25 12.51
N ALA A 192 16.69 -16.77 13.65
CA ALA A 192 16.92 -18.19 13.87
C ALA A 192 15.68 -19.07 13.66
N ASP A 193 14.47 -18.50 13.83
CA ASP A 193 13.21 -19.21 13.67
C ASP A 193 12.57 -18.98 12.29
N GLY A 194 13.26 -18.24 11.40
CA GLY A 194 12.82 -17.97 10.03
C GLY A 194 11.83 -16.81 9.89
N TYR A 195 11.66 -15.97 10.91
CA TYR A 195 10.87 -14.74 10.79
C TYR A 195 11.71 -13.61 10.20
N ILE A 196 11.07 -12.69 9.48
CA ILE A 196 11.77 -11.50 8.97
C ILE A 196 12.13 -10.56 10.12
N THR A 197 13.31 -9.96 10.01
CA THR A 197 13.70 -8.85 10.87
C THR A 197 12.94 -7.59 10.45
N ASP A 198 12.33 -6.90 11.41
CA ASP A 198 11.55 -5.68 11.20
C ASP A 198 12.30 -4.63 10.38
N MET A 199 11.56 -3.95 9.50
CA MET A 199 12.04 -2.75 8.84
C MET A 199 12.22 -1.59 9.84
N ASP A 200 12.97 -0.57 9.45
CA ASP A 200 13.03 0.69 10.18
C ASP A 200 11.80 1.54 9.85
N ASP A 201 10.87 1.69 10.80
CA ASP A 201 9.61 2.44 10.61
C ASP A 201 9.82 3.92 10.32
N ALA A 202 10.87 4.54 10.90
CA ALA A 202 11.20 5.94 10.63
C ALA A 202 11.70 6.10 9.19
N MET A 203 12.54 5.17 8.72
CA MET A 203 12.96 5.10 7.33
C MET A 203 11.78 4.82 6.40
N ALA A 204 10.88 3.90 6.76
CA ALA A 204 9.69 3.56 5.97
C ALA A 204 8.85 4.82 5.69
N GLY A 205 8.54 5.59 6.73
CA GLY A 205 7.81 6.86 6.59
C GLY A 205 8.55 7.90 5.75
N ALA A 206 9.86 8.03 5.91
CA ALA A 206 10.67 8.97 5.14
C ALA A 206 10.76 8.60 3.65
N VAL A 207 10.87 7.30 3.33
CA VAL A 207 10.89 6.77 1.96
C VAL A 207 9.54 6.97 1.29
N ALA A 208 8.43 6.62 1.95
CA ALA A 208 7.09 6.82 1.43
C ALA A 208 6.80 8.29 1.15
N LYS A 209 7.21 9.19 2.06
CA LYS A 209 7.10 10.64 1.89
C LYS A 209 7.95 11.15 0.71
N GLU A 210 9.17 10.64 0.52
CA GLU A 210 9.99 11.03 -0.64
C GLU A 210 9.33 10.62 -1.95
N TYR A 211 8.76 9.41 -1.99
CA TYR A 211 8.10 8.90 -3.18
C TYR A 211 6.84 9.71 -3.50
N GLN A 212 6.03 10.02 -2.48
CA GLN A 212 4.88 10.92 -2.61
C GLN A 212 5.31 12.30 -3.12
N ASN A 213 6.37 12.87 -2.56
CA ASN A 213 6.90 14.15 -2.98
C ASN A 213 7.39 14.12 -4.43
N PHE A 214 8.10 13.07 -4.84
CA PHE A 214 8.56 12.90 -6.22
C PHE A 214 7.39 12.95 -7.20
N TRP A 215 6.31 12.24 -6.91
CA TRP A 215 5.13 12.18 -7.77
C TRP A 215 4.28 13.44 -7.73
N ASN A 216 4.28 14.19 -6.63
CA ASN A 216 3.51 15.43 -6.49
C ASN A 216 4.27 16.69 -6.93
N ASN A 217 5.61 16.67 -7.00
CA ASN A 217 6.41 17.87 -7.27
C ASN A 217 6.80 18.04 -8.75
N LYS A 218 6.88 19.31 -9.18
CA LYS A 218 7.54 19.71 -10.44
C LYS A 218 9.07 19.79 -10.32
N LYS A 219 9.65 19.81 -9.10
CA LYS A 219 11.11 19.78 -8.84
C LYS A 219 11.53 18.44 -8.26
N LYS A 220 12.58 17.86 -8.83
CA LYS A 220 13.05 16.50 -8.53
C LYS A 220 14.13 16.58 -7.44
N GLU A 221 13.88 15.94 -6.28
CA GLU A 221 14.87 15.43 -5.31
C GLU A 221 14.92 16.09 -3.91
N GLY A 222 14.79 15.26 -2.85
CA GLY A 222 15.59 15.39 -1.62
C GLY A 222 14.89 15.89 -0.35
N ALA A 223 13.56 15.97 -0.32
CA ALA A 223 12.85 16.64 0.78
C ALA A 223 12.84 15.82 2.09
N SER A 224 12.99 14.50 2.03
CA SER A 224 13.04 13.64 3.22
C SER A 224 14.46 13.19 3.61
N GLY A 225 15.49 13.65 2.89
CA GLY A 225 16.86 13.13 3.00
C GLY A 225 17.13 11.88 2.15
N TYR A 226 16.11 11.34 1.48
CA TYR A 226 16.24 10.26 0.49
C TYR A 226 16.09 10.79 -0.93
N ARG A 227 16.49 9.98 -1.92
CA ARG A 227 16.34 10.30 -3.34
C ARG A 227 16.08 9.05 -4.18
N LEU A 228 15.25 9.17 -5.21
CA LEU A 228 15.05 8.08 -6.17
C LEU A 228 16.29 7.88 -7.04
N ALA A 229 16.69 6.63 -7.23
CA ALA A 229 17.77 6.24 -8.13
C ALA A 229 17.53 6.81 -9.54
N ARG A 230 18.61 7.23 -10.21
CA ARG A 230 18.52 7.88 -11.54
C ARG A 230 17.83 7.01 -12.59
N ASN A 231 17.96 5.69 -12.46
CA ASN A 231 17.40 4.69 -13.35
C ASN A 231 16.02 4.15 -12.91
N SER A 232 15.42 4.67 -11.83
CA SER A 232 14.06 4.28 -11.40
C SER A 232 13.06 4.42 -12.53
N TYR A 233 12.17 3.43 -12.67
CA TYR A 233 11.17 3.41 -13.73
C TYR A 233 10.21 4.60 -13.60
N SER A 234 9.85 4.98 -12.37
CA SER A 234 9.09 6.19 -12.04
C SER A 234 9.71 7.47 -12.61
N ARG A 235 11.04 7.61 -12.65
CA ARG A 235 11.70 8.78 -13.28
C ARG A 235 11.51 8.83 -14.80
N LYS A 236 11.39 7.67 -15.45
CA LYS A 236 11.10 7.55 -16.89
C LYS A 236 9.61 7.71 -17.18
N ALA A 237 8.74 7.19 -16.31
CA ALA A 237 7.30 7.27 -16.46
C ALA A 237 6.73 8.67 -16.15
N PHE A 238 7.30 9.36 -15.15
CA PHE A 238 6.80 10.66 -14.67
C PHE A 238 6.52 11.69 -15.78
N PRO A 239 7.39 11.93 -16.78
CA PRO A 239 7.11 12.86 -17.86
C PRO A 239 5.94 12.46 -18.78
N ALA A 240 5.66 11.16 -18.91
CA ALA A 240 4.55 10.65 -19.71
C ALA A 240 3.23 10.75 -18.94
N VAL A 241 3.26 10.50 -17.63
CA VAL A 241 2.11 10.52 -16.73
C VAL A 241 1.64 11.95 -16.38
N ASN A 242 2.58 12.89 -16.19
CA ASN A 242 2.28 14.28 -15.81
C ASN A 242 1.54 15.07 -16.90
N LYS A 243 1.49 14.58 -18.15
CA LYS A 243 0.96 15.34 -19.30
C LYS A 243 -0.57 15.30 -19.51
N GLY A 244 -1.38 14.73 -18.61
CA GLY A 244 -2.83 14.76 -18.89
C GLY A 244 -3.85 14.41 -17.81
N MET A 245 -3.51 13.72 -16.71
CA MET A 245 -4.56 13.15 -15.84
C MET A 245 -4.22 13.05 -14.35
N TYR A 246 -3.08 13.58 -13.90
CA TYR A 246 -2.59 13.25 -12.56
C TYR A 246 -3.23 14.07 -11.45
N VAL A 247 -3.79 13.40 -10.44
CA VAL A 247 -4.22 14.01 -9.16
C VAL A 247 -3.13 13.73 -8.14
N ALA A 248 -2.69 14.77 -7.43
CA ALA A 248 -1.69 14.61 -6.37
C ALA A 248 -2.09 13.52 -5.38
N PHE A 249 -1.13 12.71 -4.95
CA PHE A 249 -1.35 11.73 -3.89
C PHE A 249 -1.53 12.44 -2.55
N ALA A 250 -2.58 12.11 -1.79
CA ALA A 250 -2.82 12.65 -0.45
C ALA A 250 -2.03 11.92 0.63
N GLY A 251 -1.65 10.66 0.40
CA GLY A 251 -0.85 9.89 1.35
C GLY A 251 -0.46 8.52 0.82
N HIS A 252 -0.25 7.60 1.74
CA HIS A 252 0.05 6.20 1.46
C HIS A 252 -0.80 5.27 2.33
N GLY A 253 -0.99 4.03 1.88
CA GLY A 253 -1.52 2.95 2.72
C GLY A 253 -0.50 2.48 3.76
N SER A 254 -0.78 1.35 4.41
CA SER A 254 0.17 0.67 5.29
C SER A 254 1.46 0.33 4.54
N ILE A 255 2.57 0.42 5.26
CA ILE A 255 3.88 0.05 4.72
C ILE A 255 4.28 -1.29 5.29
N PHE A 256 4.56 -2.24 4.41
CA PHE A 256 5.05 -3.57 4.74
C PHE A 256 6.51 -3.67 4.34
N GLY A 257 7.34 -4.43 5.05
CA GLY A 257 8.76 -4.49 4.71
C GLY A 257 9.60 -5.32 5.65
N PHE A 258 10.89 -5.39 5.34
CA PHE A 258 11.88 -6.09 6.16
C PHE A 258 13.28 -5.54 5.95
N ARG A 259 14.19 -5.85 6.88
CA ARG A 259 15.64 -5.71 6.63
C ARG A 259 16.10 -6.77 5.65
N THR A 260 16.92 -6.39 4.67
CA THR A 260 17.52 -7.32 3.72
C THR A 260 18.75 -8.00 4.32
N ALA A 261 19.14 -9.16 3.78
CA ALA A 261 20.27 -9.95 4.27
C ALA A 261 21.61 -9.19 4.24
N ASP A 262 21.79 -8.28 3.28
CA ASP A 262 22.95 -7.38 3.16
C ASP A 262 22.86 -6.13 4.07
N GLY A 263 21.78 -5.99 4.84
CA GLY A 263 21.57 -4.94 5.84
C GLY A 263 20.93 -3.66 5.30
N GLY A 264 20.38 -3.68 4.09
CA GLY A 264 19.44 -2.67 3.60
C GLY A 264 18.01 -2.86 4.12
N SER A 265 17.07 -2.18 3.48
CA SER A 265 15.64 -2.21 3.82
C SER A 265 14.78 -2.33 2.57
N PHE A 266 13.82 -3.25 2.60
CA PHE A 266 12.80 -3.43 1.58
C PHE A 266 11.47 -2.88 2.07
N PHE A 267 10.74 -2.20 1.18
CA PHE A 267 9.43 -1.60 1.46
C PHE A 267 8.43 -1.97 0.36
N LEU A 268 7.20 -2.24 0.76
CA LEU A 268 6.05 -2.49 -0.09
C LEU A 268 4.88 -1.68 0.43
N PHE A 269 4.39 -0.73 -0.36
CA PHE A 269 3.24 0.10 -0.01
C PHE A 269 2.57 0.62 -1.28
N ALA A 270 1.54 1.44 -1.13
CA ALA A 270 1.02 2.21 -2.25
C ALA A 270 0.73 3.66 -1.86
N LEU A 271 0.88 4.56 -2.82
CA LEU A 271 0.42 5.94 -2.73
C LEU A 271 -1.05 6.05 -3.16
N VAL A 272 -1.82 6.87 -2.45
CA VAL A 272 -3.28 7.01 -2.65
C VAL A 272 -3.70 8.49 -2.69
N ASN A 273 -4.62 8.84 -3.58
CA ASN A 273 -5.03 10.24 -3.82
C ASN A 273 -6.13 10.76 -2.88
N ALA A 274 -7.09 9.93 -2.47
CA ALA A 274 -8.06 10.26 -1.42
C ALA A 274 -8.69 8.97 -0.87
N PRO A 275 -8.64 8.69 0.44
CA PRO A 275 -9.10 7.42 1.00
C PRO A 275 -10.61 7.17 0.85
N LYS A 276 -11.41 8.21 0.59
CA LYS A 276 -12.87 8.10 0.39
C LYS A 276 -13.29 8.04 -1.10
N SER A 277 -12.36 8.26 -2.03
CA SER A 277 -12.61 8.31 -3.47
C SER A 277 -11.34 7.94 -4.24
N VAL A 278 -10.78 6.77 -3.91
CA VAL A 278 -9.51 6.29 -4.48
C VAL A 278 -9.70 6.12 -5.99
N ASN A 279 -9.18 7.08 -6.75
CA ASN A 279 -9.24 7.09 -8.21
C ASN A 279 -7.84 6.94 -8.84
N GLN A 280 -6.77 7.04 -8.04
CA GLN A 280 -5.40 6.79 -8.47
C GLN A 280 -4.64 6.09 -7.35
N VAL A 281 -3.96 5.00 -7.72
CA VAL A 281 -3.06 4.26 -6.84
C VAL A 281 -1.78 3.93 -7.57
N LEU A 282 -0.68 4.03 -6.85
CA LEU A 282 0.62 3.56 -7.31
C LEU A 282 1.20 2.63 -6.25
N SER A 283 1.23 1.33 -6.54
CA SER A 283 1.84 0.33 -5.67
C SER A 283 3.31 0.14 -6.01
N GLU A 284 4.15 0.07 -4.98
CA GLU A 284 5.60 0.20 -5.12
C GLU A 284 6.33 -0.83 -4.25
N ALA A 285 7.34 -1.48 -4.85
CA ALA A 285 8.33 -2.31 -4.16
C ALA A 285 9.68 -1.59 -4.26
N LEU A 286 10.19 -1.13 -3.11
CA LEU A 286 11.36 -0.28 -3.02
C LEU A 286 12.47 -0.93 -2.18
N LEU A 287 13.72 -0.64 -2.52
CA LEU A 287 14.91 -1.06 -1.79
C LEU A 287 15.77 0.15 -1.45
N VAL A 288 16.19 0.26 -0.20
CA VAL A 288 17.23 1.18 0.24
C VAL A 288 18.44 0.34 0.67
N PRO A 289 19.55 0.34 -0.09
CA PRO A 289 20.75 -0.40 0.28
C PRO A 289 21.35 0.09 1.60
N LYS A 290 22.09 -0.78 2.29
CA LYS A 290 22.79 -0.44 3.53
C LYS A 290 23.66 0.81 3.37
N GLY A 291 23.50 1.78 4.27
CA GLY A 291 24.28 3.01 4.29
C GLY A 291 23.99 3.97 3.13
N SER A 292 22.94 3.72 2.35
CA SER A 292 22.52 4.57 1.24
C SER A 292 21.27 5.37 1.59
N THR A 293 21.15 6.57 1.00
CA THR A 293 19.91 7.35 0.97
C THR A 293 19.20 7.25 -0.38
N THR A 294 19.67 6.36 -1.25
CA THR A 294 19.13 6.17 -2.60
C THR A 294 18.10 5.06 -2.61
N ILE A 295 16.88 5.40 -2.99
CA ILE A 295 15.74 4.50 -3.15
C ILE A 295 15.81 3.86 -4.53
N GLN A 296 15.95 2.55 -4.58
CA GLN A 296 15.86 1.74 -5.80
C GLN A 296 14.43 1.23 -5.97
N GLU A 297 13.89 1.39 -7.17
CA GLU A 297 12.57 0.87 -7.52
C GLU A 297 12.72 -0.53 -8.11
N LEU A 298 12.13 -1.53 -7.45
CA LEU A 298 12.19 -2.93 -7.85
C LEU A 298 10.93 -3.39 -8.58
N GLY A 299 9.79 -2.78 -8.27
CA GLY A 299 8.51 -3.08 -8.88
C GLY A 299 7.55 -1.93 -8.67
N GLY A 300 6.67 -1.74 -9.64
CA GLY A 300 5.71 -0.65 -9.65
C GLY A 300 4.48 -1.03 -10.47
N ASN A 301 3.30 -0.70 -9.97
CA ASN A 301 2.09 -0.74 -10.78
C ASN A 301 1.29 0.54 -10.59
N TRP A 302 1.01 1.20 -11.72
CA TRP A 302 0.23 2.43 -11.71
C TRP A 302 -1.17 2.15 -12.19
N PHE A 303 -2.13 2.74 -11.48
CA PHE A 303 -3.52 2.65 -11.80
C PHE A 303 -4.19 4.03 -11.72
N SER A 304 -4.97 4.37 -12.74
CA SER A 304 -5.73 5.63 -12.89
C SER A 304 -7.00 5.44 -13.70
#